data_AF-A0A847MQ22-F1
#
_entry.id   AF-A0A847MQ22-F1
#
_cell.length_a   1.000
_cell.length_b   1.000
_cell.length_c   1.000
_cell.angle_alpha   90.00
_cell.angle_beta   90.00
_cell.angle_gamma   90.00
#
_symmetry.space_group_name_H-M   'P 1'
#
loop_
_entity.id
_entity.type
_entity.pdbx_description
1 polymer ?
#
loop_
_entity_poly.entity_id
_entity_poly.type
_entity_poly.pdbx_seq_one_letter_code
_entity_poly.pdbx_strand_id
1 'polypeptide(L)'
;MPDAIEVRKVPLHTVSDASELGALIDDGVMEADRVIAIIGKTEGNGGVNDYTRIIADRAFREILVEKGADKDKVKEIPIVWSGGTDGVISPHATIFATVPADMAEKSDEPRLTVGFAMSEHLLPEEIGYTPMITKVADAVKVAMERAGITDPADVHYVQTKTPLLTIHTIRDAKSRGKSVWTEHTHESMDLSNGCTALGIAVALGEIEMPSDEDVMHNRELFSSVASCSSGVELDQAQVVVVGNARGVGGRYRIGHSVMENALDQDGIW
;
A
#
# COMPACT_ATOMS: atom_id res chain seq x y z
N MET A 1 21.86 -0.54 -3.79
CA MET A 1 21.33 -1.89 -4.08
C MET A 1 20.32 -2.19 -3.00
N PRO A 2 19.11 -2.64 -3.35
CA PRO A 2 18.10 -3.00 -2.35
C PRO A 2 18.59 -4.20 -1.53
N ASP A 3 18.16 -4.27 -0.27
CA ASP A 3 18.42 -5.40 0.62
C ASP A 3 17.47 -6.56 0.30
N ALA A 4 17.88 -7.79 0.63
CA ALA A 4 16.98 -8.93 0.56
C ALA A 4 15.82 -8.77 1.55
N ILE A 5 14.66 -9.36 1.23
CA ILE A 5 13.44 -9.20 2.00
C ILE A 5 13.04 -10.50 2.68
N GLU A 6 12.77 -10.43 3.98
CA GLU A 6 12.00 -11.43 4.73
C GLU A 6 10.54 -10.99 4.74
N VAL A 7 9.64 -11.91 4.38
CA VAL A 7 8.19 -11.65 4.43
C VAL A 7 7.50 -12.73 5.25
N ARG A 8 6.66 -12.30 6.21
CA ARG A 8 5.90 -13.18 7.09
C ARG A 8 4.44 -12.78 7.14
N LYS A 9 3.57 -13.77 7.04
CA LYS A 9 2.13 -13.61 7.29
C LYS A 9 1.82 -14.14 8.69
N VAL A 10 1.18 -13.33 9.51
CA VAL A 10 0.76 -13.68 10.86
C VAL A 10 -0.73 -13.41 11.07
N PRO A 11 -1.46 -14.26 11.81
CA PRO A 11 -2.85 -13.99 12.17
C PRO A 11 -2.94 -12.81 13.15
N LEU A 12 -4.09 -12.14 13.17
CA LEU A 12 -4.51 -11.28 14.27
C LEU A 12 -5.57 -12.03 15.06
N HIS A 13 -5.27 -12.36 16.33
CA HIS A 13 -6.20 -13.07 17.21
C HIS A 13 -7.33 -12.17 17.73
N THR A 14 -7.12 -10.85 17.74
CA THR A 14 -8.11 -9.81 18.10
C THR A 14 -7.80 -8.49 17.36
N VAL A 15 -8.73 -7.53 17.36
CA VAL A 15 -8.56 -6.18 16.76
C VAL A 15 -7.27 -5.44 17.12
N SER A 16 -6.69 -5.67 18.29
CA SER A 16 -5.48 -4.97 18.79
C SER A 16 -4.30 -5.92 18.98
N ASP A 17 -4.35 -7.10 18.36
CA ASP A 17 -3.29 -8.10 18.49
C ASP A 17 -2.11 -7.79 17.57
N ALA A 18 -0.92 -7.69 18.15
CA ALA A 18 0.35 -7.67 17.42
C ALA A 18 1.36 -8.67 18.02
N SER A 19 0.87 -9.66 18.79
CA SER A 19 1.70 -10.60 19.55
C SER A 19 2.57 -11.47 18.65
N GLU A 20 2.05 -11.90 17.50
CA GLU A 20 2.79 -12.72 16.53
C GLU A 20 3.94 -11.96 15.87
N LEU A 21 3.80 -10.63 15.65
CA LEU A 21 4.94 -9.80 15.23
C LEU A 21 5.99 -9.71 16.35
N GLY A 22 5.54 -9.51 17.60
CA GLY A 22 6.43 -9.55 18.76
C GLY A 22 7.22 -10.86 18.87
N ALA A 23 6.54 -12.00 18.65
CA ALA A 23 7.15 -13.33 18.67
C ALA A 23 8.17 -13.53 17.54
N LEU A 24 7.86 -13.09 16.31
CA LEU A 24 8.83 -13.14 15.20
C LEU A 24 10.12 -12.37 15.51
N ILE A 25 10.00 -11.24 16.24
CA ILE A 25 11.16 -10.45 16.64
C ILE A 25 11.93 -11.14 17.79
N ASP A 26 11.22 -11.67 18.79
CA ASP A 26 11.84 -12.39 19.92
C ASP A 26 12.58 -13.66 19.47
N ASP A 27 12.03 -14.38 18.49
CA ASP A 27 12.63 -15.58 17.91
C ASP A 27 13.77 -15.27 16.93
N GLY A 28 14.07 -14.00 16.68
CA GLY A 28 15.14 -13.57 15.77
C GLY A 28 14.86 -13.83 14.29
N VAL A 29 13.58 -13.99 13.91
CA VAL A 29 13.17 -14.16 12.50
C VAL A 29 13.32 -12.85 11.73
N MET A 30 13.07 -11.72 12.38
CA MET A 30 13.29 -10.38 11.83
C MET A 30 13.62 -9.37 12.93
N GLU A 31 14.27 -8.26 12.57
CA GLU A 31 14.57 -7.16 13.48
C GLU A 31 13.48 -6.09 13.39
N ALA A 32 13.06 -5.53 14.53
CA ALA A 32 12.03 -4.47 14.57
C ALA A 32 12.41 -3.25 13.72
N ASP A 33 13.66 -2.80 13.81
CA ASP A 33 14.22 -1.68 13.04
C ASP A 33 14.35 -1.94 11.53
N ARG A 34 14.16 -3.19 11.10
CA ARG A 34 14.24 -3.59 9.70
C ARG A 34 12.89 -3.76 9.03
N VAL A 35 11.79 -3.65 9.78
CA VAL A 35 10.44 -3.65 9.21
C VAL A 35 10.25 -2.38 8.38
N ILE A 36 9.91 -2.56 7.11
CA ILE A 36 9.81 -1.46 6.13
C ILE A 36 8.40 -1.28 5.57
N ALA A 37 7.53 -2.28 5.69
CA ALA A 37 6.12 -2.17 5.32
C ALA A 37 5.30 -3.26 6.02
N ILE A 38 4.03 -2.93 6.32
CA ILE A 38 3.04 -3.91 6.79
C ILE A 38 1.77 -3.73 5.97
N ILE A 39 1.21 -4.83 5.47
CA ILE A 39 -0.06 -4.85 4.74
C ILE A 39 -0.97 -5.86 5.41
N GLY A 40 -2.16 -5.46 5.83
CA GLY A 40 -3.03 -6.34 6.61
C GLY A 40 -4.52 -6.16 6.40
N LYS A 41 -5.24 -7.15 6.92
CA LYS A 41 -6.70 -7.25 6.94
C LYS A 41 -7.20 -7.13 8.37
N THR A 42 -8.11 -6.18 8.62
CA THR A 42 -8.74 -5.97 9.93
C THR A 42 -10.23 -6.30 9.88
N GLU A 43 -10.79 -6.76 11.00
CA GLU A 43 -12.13 -7.35 11.08
C GLU A 43 -13.30 -6.35 11.15
N GLY A 44 -13.05 -5.06 10.95
CA GLY A 44 -14.11 -4.07 10.85
C GLY A 44 -14.90 -4.18 9.54
N ASN A 45 -15.81 -3.23 9.30
CA ASN A 45 -16.72 -3.28 8.14
C ASN A 45 -16.08 -2.85 6.80
N GLY A 46 -14.82 -2.41 6.79
CA GLY A 46 -14.14 -1.90 5.59
C GLY A 46 -14.65 -0.56 5.04
N GLY A 47 -15.67 0.03 5.67
CA GLY A 47 -16.27 1.29 5.27
C GLY A 47 -15.58 2.53 5.86
N VAL A 48 -16.29 3.66 5.80
CA VAL A 48 -15.80 4.95 6.33
C VAL A 48 -15.54 4.88 7.83
N ASN A 49 -16.48 4.32 8.60
CA ASN A 49 -16.43 4.28 10.06
C ASN A 49 -15.74 3.03 10.64
N ASP A 50 -14.84 2.41 9.87
CA ASP A 50 -14.04 1.29 10.35
C ASP A 50 -12.84 1.78 11.15
N TYR A 51 -12.95 1.70 12.48
CA TYR A 51 -11.91 2.06 13.44
C TYR A 51 -10.98 0.89 13.80
N THR A 52 -11.21 -0.32 13.28
CA THR A 52 -10.29 -1.45 13.51
C THR A 52 -8.93 -1.19 12.88
N ARG A 53 -8.90 -0.46 11.77
CA ARG A 53 -7.66 -0.02 11.07
C ARG A 53 -6.74 0.78 11.99
N ILE A 54 -7.26 1.77 12.70
CA ILE A 54 -6.44 2.60 13.62
C ILE A 54 -6.04 1.85 14.89
N ILE A 55 -6.85 0.87 15.33
CA ILE A 55 -6.52 0.03 16.48
C ILE A 55 -5.35 -0.89 16.13
N ALA A 56 -5.39 -1.55 14.97
CA ALA A 56 -4.32 -2.40 14.47
C ALA A 56 -3.04 -1.59 14.19
N ASP A 57 -3.15 -0.40 13.56
CA ASP A 57 -2.00 0.48 13.31
C ASP A 57 -1.28 0.84 14.60
N ARG A 58 -2.04 1.26 15.62
CA ARG A 58 -1.48 1.57 16.93
C ARG A 58 -0.78 0.36 17.54
N ALA A 59 -1.42 -0.81 17.56
CA ALA A 59 -0.85 -2.02 18.16
C ALA A 59 0.47 -2.44 17.48
N PHE A 60 0.51 -2.41 16.14
CA PHE A 60 1.71 -2.77 15.37
C PHE A 60 2.83 -1.76 15.54
N ARG A 61 2.53 -0.45 15.60
CA ARG A 61 3.56 0.56 15.88
C ARG A 61 4.09 0.47 17.31
N GLU A 62 3.21 0.23 18.29
CA GLU A 62 3.59 0.09 19.69
C GLU A 62 4.54 -1.11 19.89
N ILE A 63 4.25 -2.27 19.29
CA ILE A 63 5.13 -3.44 19.42
C ILE A 63 6.50 -3.23 18.76
N LEU A 64 6.57 -2.55 17.60
CA LEU A 64 7.86 -2.24 16.97
C LEU A 64 8.75 -1.38 17.87
N VAL A 65 8.17 -0.34 18.50
CA VAL A 65 8.89 0.52 19.44
C VAL A 65 9.27 -0.24 20.71
N GLU A 66 8.36 -1.06 21.26
CA GLU A 66 8.64 -1.90 22.43
C GLU A 66 9.81 -2.85 22.19
N LYS A 67 9.89 -3.42 20.97
CA LYS A 67 10.98 -4.31 20.54
C LYS A 67 12.26 -3.58 20.11
N GLY A 68 12.35 -2.27 20.37
CA GLY A 68 13.58 -1.50 20.26
C GLY A 68 13.72 -0.66 19.01
N ALA A 69 12.71 -0.62 18.12
CA ALA A 69 12.79 0.23 16.93
C ALA A 69 12.67 1.72 17.26
N ASP A 70 13.36 2.55 16.47
CA ASP A 70 13.28 4.00 16.65
C ASP A 70 11.85 4.52 16.40
N LYS A 71 11.30 5.21 17.40
CA LYS A 71 9.90 5.68 17.37
C LYS A 71 9.59 6.63 16.21
N ASP A 72 10.54 7.48 15.82
CA ASP A 72 10.30 8.44 14.76
C ASP A 72 10.36 7.75 13.40
N LYS A 73 11.27 6.79 13.20
CA LYS A 73 11.26 5.91 12.01
C LYS A 73 9.99 5.06 11.93
N VAL A 74 9.52 4.50 13.06
CA VAL A 74 8.31 3.67 13.08
C VAL A 74 7.08 4.45 12.58
N LYS A 75 7.00 5.76 12.80
CA LYS A 75 5.89 6.58 12.26
C LYS A 75 5.91 6.67 10.73
N GLU A 76 7.08 6.57 10.12
CA GLU A 76 7.27 6.68 8.68
C GLU A 76 7.02 5.35 7.95
N ILE A 77 6.95 4.22 8.68
CA ILE A 77 6.67 2.92 8.09
C ILE A 77 5.26 2.94 7.47
N PRO A 78 5.12 2.62 6.16
CA PRO A 78 3.82 2.42 5.54
C PRO A 78 3.15 1.16 6.13
N ILE A 79 2.02 1.38 6.80
CA ILE A 79 1.18 0.31 7.35
C ILE A 79 -0.20 0.46 6.73
N VAL A 80 -0.58 -0.50 5.89
CA VAL A 80 -1.81 -0.46 5.11
C VAL A 80 -2.80 -1.47 5.66
N TRP A 81 -3.83 -0.97 6.33
CA TRP A 81 -4.96 -1.78 6.80
C TRP A 81 -6.15 -1.67 5.85
N SER A 82 -6.52 -2.82 5.28
CA SER A 82 -7.76 -3.00 4.53
C SER A 82 -8.80 -3.69 5.42
N GLY A 83 -9.79 -2.93 5.88
CA GLY A 83 -10.90 -3.47 6.67
C GLY A 83 -11.81 -4.39 5.87
N GLY A 84 -12.74 -5.07 6.54
CA GLY A 84 -13.67 -6.00 5.91
C GLY A 84 -13.05 -7.39 5.74
N THR A 85 -13.47 -8.32 6.59
CA THR A 85 -13.10 -9.74 6.51
C THR A 85 -14.32 -10.62 6.44
N ASP A 86 -15.27 -10.25 5.59
CA ASP A 86 -16.53 -10.97 5.37
C ASP A 86 -16.31 -12.42 4.95
N GLY A 87 -17.24 -13.28 5.34
CA GLY A 87 -17.20 -14.71 5.01
C GLY A 87 -16.11 -15.45 5.79
N VAL A 88 -15.08 -15.92 5.07
CA VAL A 88 -14.01 -16.77 5.61
C VAL A 88 -12.64 -16.11 5.62
N ILE A 89 -12.56 -14.82 5.26
CA ILE A 89 -11.31 -14.08 5.29
C ILE A 89 -10.86 -13.98 6.76
N SER A 90 -9.63 -14.39 7.03
CA SER A 90 -9.06 -14.34 8.39
C SER A 90 -8.25 -13.05 8.54
N PRO A 91 -8.48 -12.25 9.61
CA PRO A 91 -7.65 -11.10 9.95
C PRO A 91 -6.18 -11.51 10.08
N HIS A 92 -5.30 -10.77 9.40
CA HIS A 92 -3.87 -11.09 9.34
C HIS A 92 -3.05 -9.87 8.92
N ALA A 93 -1.74 -9.92 9.18
CA ALA A 93 -0.77 -8.96 8.68
C ALA A 93 0.33 -9.68 7.91
N THR A 94 0.75 -9.09 6.80
CA THR A 94 1.94 -9.44 6.04
C THR A 94 3.00 -8.40 6.31
N ILE A 95 4.09 -8.80 6.96
CA ILE A 95 5.19 -7.94 7.38
C ILE A 95 6.35 -8.12 6.42
N PHE A 96 6.90 -7.02 5.92
CA PHE A 96 8.09 -6.98 5.08
C PHE A 96 9.24 -6.35 5.87
N ALA A 97 10.35 -7.08 5.97
CA ALA A 97 11.56 -6.61 6.63
C ALA A 97 12.80 -6.79 5.74
N THR A 98 13.75 -5.88 5.83
CA THR A 98 15.07 -6.08 5.21
C THR A 98 15.84 -7.17 5.95
N VAL A 99 16.67 -7.90 5.23
CA VAL A 99 17.60 -8.89 5.77
C VAL A 99 19.01 -8.28 5.76
N PRO A 100 19.79 -8.41 6.84
CA PRO A 100 21.20 -8.00 6.84
C PRO A 100 21.96 -8.56 5.64
N ALA A 101 22.78 -7.73 5.00
CA ALA A 101 23.47 -8.09 3.75
C ALA A 101 24.44 -9.29 3.89
N ASP A 102 24.92 -9.57 5.09
CA ASP A 102 25.76 -10.72 5.44
C ASP A 102 24.97 -12.02 5.68
N MET A 103 23.64 -11.93 5.81
CA MET A 103 22.73 -13.05 6.02
C MET A 103 22.02 -13.52 4.74
N ALA A 104 22.18 -12.79 3.64
CA ALA A 104 21.58 -13.13 2.35
C ALA A 104 22.65 -13.39 1.28
N GLU A 105 22.69 -14.63 0.78
CA GLU A 105 23.49 -14.93 -0.42
C GLU A 105 22.88 -14.24 -1.64
N LYS A 106 23.68 -13.38 -2.28
CA LYS A 106 23.28 -12.70 -3.52
C LYS A 106 23.00 -13.74 -4.60
N SER A 107 21.95 -13.48 -5.38
CA SER A 107 21.56 -14.31 -6.50
C SER A 107 21.20 -13.44 -7.70
N ASP A 108 21.59 -13.89 -8.90
CA ASP A 108 21.18 -13.28 -10.16
C ASP A 108 19.75 -13.69 -10.57
N GLU A 109 19.14 -14.63 -9.84
CA GLU A 109 17.72 -14.92 -10.01
C GLU A 109 16.86 -13.73 -9.52
N PRO A 110 15.70 -13.45 -10.15
CA PRO A 110 14.77 -12.46 -9.64
C PRO A 110 14.29 -12.84 -8.24
N ARG A 111 14.44 -11.91 -7.29
CA ARG A 111 14.02 -12.08 -5.90
C ARG A 111 13.26 -10.87 -5.40
N LEU A 112 12.37 -11.12 -4.43
CA LEU A 112 11.47 -10.13 -3.85
C LEU A 112 12.26 -8.89 -3.40
N THR A 113 11.82 -7.73 -3.85
CA THR A 113 12.28 -6.43 -3.39
C THR A 113 11.08 -5.53 -3.11
N VAL A 114 11.25 -4.58 -2.19
CA VAL A 114 10.20 -3.65 -1.76
C VAL A 114 10.78 -2.25 -1.71
N GLY A 115 10.03 -1.29 -2.24
CA GLY A 115 10.31 0.12 -2.10
C GLY A 115 9.04 0.89 -1.78
N PHE A 116 9.17 2.00 -1.07
CA PHE A 116 8.03 2.79 -0.65
C PHE A 116 8.30 4.28 -0.74
N ALA A 117 7.22 5.05 -0.92
CA ALA A 117 7.27 6.50 -1.00
C ALA A 117 5.95 7.11 -0.51
N MET A 118 6.04 8.37 -0.10
CA MET A 118 4.89 9.25 0.09
C MET A 118 4.78 10.14 -1.14
N SER A 119 3.56 10.38 -1.64
CA SER A 119 3.33 11.45 -2.61
C SER A 119 3.49 12.83 -1.97
N GLU A 120 3.48 13.89 -2.78
CA GLU A 120 3.10 15.20 -2.26
C GLU A 120 1.71 15.18 -1.61
N HIS A 121 1.42 16.18 -0.77
CA HIS A 121 0.10 16.35 -0.16
C HIS A 121 -1.00 16.38 -1.21
N LEU A 122 -2.07 15.63 -0.97
CA LEU A 122 -3.24 15.52 -1.85
C LEU A 122 -4.35 16.41 -1.29
N LEU A 123 -4.56 17.54 -1.94
CA LEU A 123 -5.62 18.46 -1.55
C LEU A 123 -6.99 17.86 -1.86
N PRO A 124 -8.05 18.23 -1.11
CA PRO A 124 -9.38 17.65 -1.32
C PRO A 124 -9.93 17.89 -2.73
N GLU A 125 -9.65 19.06 -3.34
CA GLU A 125 -10.04 19.39 -4.71
C GLU A 125 -9.23 18.67 -5.80
N GLU A 126 -8.17 17.94 -5.43
CA GLU A 126 -7.37 17.13 -6.36
C GLU A 126 -7.84 15.67 -6.39
N ILE A 127 -8.53 15.21 -5.34
CA ILE A 127 -9.03 13.84 -5.24
C ILE A 127 -10.05 13.59 -6.35
N GLY A 128 -9.74 12.64 -7.23
CA GLY A 128 -10.55 12.31 -8.40
C GLY A 128 -10.19 13.05 -9.68
N TYR A 129 -9.07 13.79 -9.69
CA TYR A 129 -8.62 14.56 -10.85
C TYR A 129 -7.16 14.27 -11.19
N THR A 130 -6.74 14.65 -12.40
CA THR A 130 -5.40 14.47 -12.96
C THR A 130 -4.23 14.96 -12.08
N PRO A 131 -4.36 16.00 -11.22
CA PRO A 131 -3.30 16.33 -10.26
C PRO A 131 -2.99 15.19 -9.28
N MET A 132 -4.01 14.45 -8.80
CA MET A 132 -3.80 13.28 -7.95
C MET A 132 -3.10 12.16 -8.72
N ILE A 133 -3.51 11.90 -9.95
CA ILE A 133 -2.88 10.90 -10.84
C ILE A 133 -1.37 11.19 -10.98
N THR A 134 -1.01 12.46 -11.24
CA THR A 134 0.38 12.89 -11.40
C THR A 134 1.20 12.67 -10.12
N LYS A 135 0.69 13.13 -8.98
CA LYS A 135 1.37 12.99 -7.68
C LYS A 135 1.55 11.53 -7.26
N VAL A 136 0.56 10.68 -7.54
CA VAL A 136 0.66 9.23 -7.32
C VAL A 136 1.71 8.63 -8.26
N ALA A 137 1.69 9.01 -9.54
CA ALA A 137 2.63 8.46 -10.52
C ALA A 137 4.09 8.76 -10.15
N ASP A 138 4.37 9.98 -9.67
CA ASP A 138 5.70 10.37 -9.19
C ASP A 138 6.12 9.58 -7.94
N ALA A 139 5.21 9.38 -6.99
CA ALA A 139 5.48 8.55 -5.81
C ALA A 139 5.79 7.09 -6.18
N VAL A 140 5.07 6.52 -7.16
CA VAL A 140 5.32 5.16 -7.66
C VAL A 140 6.72 5.06 -8.27
N LYS A 141 7.15 6.02 -9.09
CA LYS A 141 8.51 6.03 -9.66
C LYS A 141 9.59 6.09 -8.58
N VAL A 142 9.40 6.91 -7.54
CA VAL A 142 10.32 6.97 -6.39
C VAL A 142 10.33 5.63 -5.62
N ALA A 143 9.18 5.01 -5.41
CA ALA A 143 9.08 3.71 -4.77
C ALA A 143 9.77 2.60 -5.59
N MET A 144 9.62 2.61 -6.92
CA MET A 144 10.34 1.71 -7.83
C MET A 144 11.86 1.89 -7.74
N GLU A 145 12.35 3.14 -7.76
CA GLU A 145 13.78 3.44 -7.63
C GLU A 145 14.33 2.90 -6.32
N ARG A 146 13.60 3.12 -5.21
CA ARG A 146 13.96 2.60 -3.87
C ARG A 146 13.93 1.08 -3.79
N ALA A 147 13.03 0.44 -4.54
CA ALA A 147 12.99 -1.01 -4.71
C ALA A 147 14.14 -1.53 -5.58
N GLY A 148 14.91 -0.64 -6.24
CA GLY A 148 15.95 -1.02 -7.20
C GLY A 148 15.39 -1.64 -8.49
N ILE A 149 14.15 -1.31 -8.85
CA ILE A 149 13.48 -1.80 -10.05
C ILE A 149 13.56 -0.71 -11.13
N THR A 150 14.11 -1.07 -12.29
CA THR A 150 14.21 -0.17 -13.45
C THR A 150 13.27 -0.53 -14.59
N ASP A 151 12.86 -1.80 -14.68
CA ASP A 151 11.90 -2.29 -15.67
C ASP A 151 10.51 -2.43 -15.00
N PRO A 152 9.47 -1.70 -15.45
CA PRO A 152 8.12 -1.85 -14.94
C PRO A 152 7.59 -3.29 -14.98
N ALA A 153 8.07 -4.14 -15.89
CA ALA A 153 7.67 -5.54 -15.97
C ALA A 153 8.12 -6.39 -14.77
N ASP A 154 9.11 -5.91 -14.00
CA ASP A 154 9.57 -6.54 -12.76
C ASP A 154 8.74 -6.07 -11.53
N VAL A 155 7.77 -5.16 -11.71
CA VAL A 155 6.77 -4.78 -10.69
C VAL A 155 5.57 -5.73 -10.77
N HIS A 156 5.14 -6.27 -9.63
CA HIS A 156 4.04 -7.23 -9.60
C HIS A 156 2.89 -6.84 -8.67
N TYR A 157 3.10 -5.87 -7.79
CA TYR A 157 2.06 -5.41 -6.89
C TYR A 157 2.39 -4.02 -6.36
N VAL A 158 1.45 -3.10 -6.49
CA VAL A 158 1.57 -1.74 -5.95
C VAL A 158 0.42 -1.50 -4.99
N GLN A 159 0.69 -1.69 -3.69
CA GLN A 159 -0.27 -1.38 -2.64
C GLN A 159 -0.21 0.11 -2.32
N THR A 160 -1.37 0.74 -2.20
CA THR A 160 -1.44 2.13 -1.76
C THR A 160 -2.44 2.36 -0.65
N LYS A 161 -2.24 3.44 0.10
CA LYS A 161 -3.23 4.02 1.00
C LYS A 161 -3.36 5.52 0.72
N THR A 162 -4.57 5.99 0.41
CA THR A 162 -4.82 7.39 0.04
C THR A 162 -5.92 8.05 0.90
N PRO A 163 -5.96 9.39 0.97
CA PRO A 163 -7.06 10.11 1.61
C PRO A 163 -8.41 9.86 0.92
N LEU A 164 -9.49 10.05 1.67
CA LEU A 164 -10.85 10.20 1.17
C LEU A 164 -11.41 11.60 1.48
N LEU A 165 -12.56 11.96 0.92
CA LEU A 165 -13.24 13.23 1.23
C LEU A 165 -14.13 13.10 2.46
N THR A 166 -13.84 13.86 3.49
CA THR A 166 -14.66 13.97 4.71
C THR A 166 -15.45 15.28 4.69
N ILE A 167 -16.44 15.39 5.59
CA ILE A 167 -17.14 16.67 5.82
C ILE A 167 -16.15 17.81 6.09
N HIS A 168 -15.05 17.53 6.80
CA HIS A 168 -14.04 18.53 7.11
C HIS A 168 -13.26 18.98 5.87
N THR A 169 -12.76 18.04 5.08
CA THR A 169 -11.93 18.34 3.90
C THR A 169 -12.76 18.93 2.75
N ILE A 170 -14.02 18.52 2.59
CA ILE A 170 -14.98 19.16 1.66
C ILE A 170 -15.20 20.62 2.04
N ARG A 171 -15.43 20.90 3.34
CA ARG A 171 -15.63 22.27 3.82
C ARG A 171 -14.37 23.11 3.66
N ASP A 172 -13.19 22.54 3.92
CA ASP A 172 -11.91 23.22 3.71
C ASP A 172 -11.76 23.69 2.26
N ALA A 173 -11.94 22.79 1.28
CA ALA A 173 -11.91 23.14 -0.13
C ALA A 173 -12.90 24.27 -0.49
N LYS A 174 -14.15 24.15 -0.03
CA LYS A 174 -15.17 25.19 -0.24
C LYS A 174 -14.77 26.54 0.36
N SER A 175 -14.13 26.54 1.54
CA SER A 175 -13.66 27.78 2.19
C SER A 175 -12.55 28.49 1.39
N ARG A 176 -11.79 27.73 0.59
CA ARG A 176 -10.77 28.24 -0.34
C ARG A 176 -11.32 28.52 -1.75
N GLY A 177 -12.64 28.46 -1.93
CA GLY A 177 -13.32 28.70 -3.22
C GLY A 177 -13.14 27.56 -4.23
N LYS A 178 -12.84 26.34 -3.77
CA LYS A 178 -12.63 25.15 -4.60
C LYS A 178 -13.84 24.23 -4.60
N SER A 179 -14.03 23.52 -5.70
CA SER A 179 -14.97 22.40 -5.81
C SER A 179 -14.26 21.09 -5.52
N VAL A 180 -15.03 20.09 -5.11
CA VAL A 180 -14.60 18.69 -4.99
C VAL A 180 -15.39 17.84 -5.97
N TRP A 181 -14.88 16.68 -6.36
CA TRP A 181 -15.53 15.79 -7.32
C TRP A 181 -16.88 15.26 -6.81
N THR A 182 -16.95 14.88 -5.53
CA THR A 182 -18.18 14.45 -4.85
C THR A 182 -18.24 15.02 -3.43
N GLU A 183 -19.46 15.22 -2.92
CA GLU A 183 -19.72 15.56 -1.52
C GLU A 183 -20.10 14.34 -0.67
N HIS A 184 -20.07 13.13 -1.25
CA HIS A 184 -20.40 11.88 -0.59
C HIS A 184 -19.14 11.13 -0.14
N THR A 185 -18.94 11.04 1.18
CA THR A 185 -17.76 10.40 1.79
C THR A 185 -17.53 8.97 1.28
N HIS A 186 -18.58 8.16 1.17
CA HIS A 186 -18.46 6.78 0.68
C HIS A 186 -18.00 6.72 -0.78
N GLU A 187 -18.62 7.49 -1.67
CA GLU A 187 -18.24 7.56 -3.09
C GLU A 187 -16.80 8.04 -3.27
N SER A 188 -16.34 8.95 -2.40
CA SER A 188 -14.97 9.44 -2.46
C SER A 188 -13.90 8.38 -2.17
N MET A 189 -14.25 7.27 -1.49
CA MET A 189 -13.33 6.14 -1.30
C MET A 189 -13.04 5.45 -2.62
N ASP A 190 -14.10 5.13 -3.37
CA ASP A 190 -14.00 4.47 -4.67
C ASP A 190 -13.28 5.38 -5.68
N LEU A 191 -13.63 6.68 -5.66
CA LEU A 191 -12.97 7.71 -6.47
C LEU A 191 -11.48 7.80 -6.19
N SER A 192 -11.08 7.89 -4.92
CA SER A 192 -9.68 8.00 -4.51
C SER A 192 -8.91 6.76 -4.95
N ASN A 193 -9.48 5.57 -4.76
CA ASN A 193 -8.85 4.32 -5.18
C ASN A 193 -8.70 4.24 -6.71
N GLY A 194 -9.75 4.57 -7.47
CA GLY A 194 -9.73 4.55 -8.93
C GLY A 194 -8.73 5.56 -9.52
N CYS A 195 -8.71 6.78 -8.98
CA CYS A 195 -7.76 7.82 -9.41
C CYS A 195 -6.30 7.43 -9.08
N THR A 196 -6.07 6.80 -7.92
CA THR A 196 -4.75 6.26 -7.56
C THR A 196 -4.31 5.15 -8.50
N ALA A 197 -5.22 4.24 -8.87
CA ALA A 197 -4.92 3.15 -9.80
C ALA A 197 -4.49 3.67 -11.18
N LEU A 198 -5.11 4.76 -11.67
CA LEU A 198 -4.67 5.43 -12.89
C LEU A 198 -3.26 6.03 -12.75
N GLY A 199 -2.93 6.61 -11.59
CA GLY A 199 -1.58 7.11 -11.32
C GLY A 199 -0.52 6.00 -11.37
N ILE A 200 -0.84 4.81 -10.83
CA ILE A 200 0.02 3.63 -10.93
C ILE A 200 0.18 3.20 -12.40
N ALA A 201 -0.93 3.09 -13.13
CA ALA A 201 -0.91 2.71 -14.55
C ALA A 201 -0.03 3.65 -15.40
N VAL A 202 -0.14 4.96 -15.17
CA VAL A 202 0.71 5.99 -15.82
C VAL A 202 2.18 5.82 -15.44
N ALA A 203 2.50 5.58 -14.18
CA ALA A 203 3.88 5.42 -13.73
C ALA A 203 4.59 4.21 -14.34
N LEU A 204 3.85 3.12 -14.53
CA LEU A 204 4.35 1.87 -15.08
C LEU A 204 4.27 1.80 -16.62
N GLY A 205 3.71 2.83 -17.26
CA GLY A 205 3.57 2.90 -18.72
C GLY A 205 2.51 1.96 -19.27
N GLU A 206 1.55 1.52 -18.45
CA GLU A 206 0.41 0.70 -18.89
C GLU A 206 -0.61 1.52 -19.68
N ILE A 207 -0.73 2.82 -19.37
CA ILE A 207 -1.58 3.78 -20.07
C ILE A 207 -0.85 5.11 -20.28
N GLU A 208 -1.30 5.88 -21.27
CA GLU A 208 -0.96 7.31 -21.36
C GLU A 208 -1.73 8.12 -20.31
N MET A 209 -1.31 9.37 -20.06
CA MET A 209 -1.98 10.23 -19.08
C MET A 209 -3.47 10.45 -19.46
N PRO A 210 -4.43 10.03 -18.62
CA PRO A 210 -5.84 10.21 -18.90
C PRO A 210 -6.30 11.65 -18.66
N SER A 211 -7.52 11.96 -19.11
CA SER A 211 -8.20 13.22 -18.77
C SER A 211 -9.01 13.10 -17.47
N ASP A 212 -9.45 14.23 -16.93
CA ASP A 212 -10.36 14.24 -15.77
C ASP A 212 -11.71 13.54 -16.08
N GLU A 213 -12.16 13.56 -17.34
CA GLU A 213 -13.42 12.95 -17.77
C GLU A 213 -13.36 11.41 -17.75
N ASP A 214 -12.17 10.84 -17.91
CA ASP A 214 -11.96 9.39 -17.86
C ASP A 214 -12.11 8.81 -16.45
N VAL A 215 -11.80 9.60 -15.41
CA VAL A 215 -11.78 9.14 -14.02
C VAL A 215 -13.17 8.65 -13.62
N MET A 216 -13.25 7.40 -13.16
CA MET A 216 -14.48 6.65 -12.84
C MET A 216 -15.39 6.29 -14.03
N HIS A 217 -15.11 6.74 -15.25
CA HIS A 217 -15.98 6.54 -16.41
C HIS A 217 -15.38 5.59 -17.44
N ASN A 218 -14.11 5.75 -17.79
CA ASN A 218 -13.43 4.91 -18.77
C ASN A 218 -12.77 3.71 -18.08
N ARG A 219 -13.42 2.54 -18.13
CA ARG A 219 -12.96 1.32 -17.46
C ARG A 219 -11.98 0.49 -18.29
N GLU A 220 -11.71 0.89 -19.53
CA GLU A 220 -10.66 0.31 -20.35
C GLU A 220 -9.26 0.75 -19.87
N LEU A 221 -9.19 1.85 -19.09
CA LEU A 221 -7.97 2.34 -18.46
C LEU A 221 -7.82 1.75 -17.07
N PHE A 222 -6.87 0.84 -16.90
CA PHE A 222 -6.58 0.19 -15.63
C PHE A 222 -5.09 -0.14 -15.49
N SER A 223 -4.68 -0.46 -14.27
CA SER A 223 -3.39 -1.09 -13.98
C SER A 223 -3.62 -2.55 -13.61
N SER A 224 -2.75 -3.43 -14.10
CA SER A 224 -2.80 -4.87 -13.82
C SER A 224 -2.20 -5.23 -12.45
N VAL A 225 -1.52 -4.28 -11.79
CA VAL A 225 -0.80 -4.49 -10.53
C VAL A 225 -1.23 -3.56 -9.40
N ALA A 226 -2.11 -2.59 -9.67
CA ALA A 226 -2.59 -1.65 -8.67
C ALA A 226 -3.53 -2.31 -7.65
N SER A 227 -3.26 -2.07 -6.37
CA SER A 227 -4.16 -2.43 -5.27
C SER A 227 -4.31 -1.23 -4.36
N CYS A 228 -5.42 -0.51 -4.51
CA CYS A 228 -5.61 0.79 -3.88
C CYS A 228 -6.61 0.69 -2.73
N SER A 229 -6.25 1.27 -1.59
CA SER A 229 -7.13 1.43 -0.44
C SER A 229 -7.16 2.90 -0.04
N SER A 230 -8.26 3.35 0.55
CA SER A 230 -8.39 4.70 1.10
C SER A 230 -8.79 4.67 2.57
N GLY A 231 -8.54 5.78 3.26
CA GLY A 231 -8.79 5.95 4.68
C GLY A 231 -8.81 7.41 5.09
N VAL A 232 -9.25 7.68 6.32
CA VAL A 232 -9.33 9.03 6.89
C VAL A 232 -8.02 9.47 7.56
N GLU A 233 -7.10 8.54 7.75
CA GLU A 233 -5.89 8.67 8.56
C GLU A 233 -4.72 9.42 7.89
N LEU A 234 -4.82 9.75 6.59
CA LEU A 234 -3.72 10.29 5.79
C LEU A 234 -4.17 11.46 4.91
N ASP A 235 -3.21 12.28 4.48
CA ASP A 235 -3.38 13.41 3.54
C ASP A 235 -2.39 13.34 2.35
N GLN A 236 -1.67 12.22 2.24
CA GLN A 236 -0.73 11.87 1.16
C GLN A 236 -1.02 10.42 0.72
N ALA A 237 -0.62 10.06 -0.50
CA ALA A 237 -0.60 8.66 -0.90
C ALA A 237 0.63 7.97 -0.29
N GLN A 238 0.40 6.93 0.51
CA GLN A 238 1.40 5.93 0.84
C GLN A 238 1.47 4.92 -0.29
N VAL A 239 2.66 4.70 -0.85
CA VAL A 239 2.90 3.76 -1.94
C VAL A 239 3.90 2.71 -1.50
N VAL A 240 3.57 1.43 -1.70
CA VAL A 240 4.46 0.28 -1.52
C VAL A 240 4.52 -0.48 -2.82
N VAL A 241 5.65 -0.41 -3.51
CA VAL A 241 5.95 -1.18 -4.72
C VAL A 241 6.63 -2.48 -4.31
N VAL A 242 6.06 -3.59 -4.78
CA VAL A 242 6.59 -4.94 -4.57
C VAL A 242 6.84 -5.58 -5.94
N GLY A 243 8.06 -6.05 -6.12
CA GLY A 243 8.50 -6.64 -7.38
C GLY A 243 9.68 -7.56 -7.18
N ASN A 244 10.42 -7.82 -8.25
CA ASN A 244 11.63 -8.61 -8.20
C ASN A 244 12.85 -7.82 -8.69
N ALA A 245 14.00 -8.03 -8.05
CA ALA A 245 15.28 -7.53 -8.52
C ALA A 245 16.33 -8.65 -8.55
N ARG A 246 17.30 -8.52 -9.45
CA ARG A 246 18.46 -9.41 -9.57
C ARG A 246 19.62 -8.86 -8.75
N GLY A 247 20.51 -9.73 -8.27
CA GLY A 247 21.70 -9.37 -7.48
C GLY A 247 21.42 -9.09 -6.00
N VAL A 248 20.18 -9.31 -5.54
CA VAL A 248 19.74 -9.04 -4.16
C VAL A 248 19.94 -10.26 -3.27
N GLY A 249 19.40 -11.41 -3.67
CA GLY A 249 19.33 -12.62 -2.83
C GLY A 249 18.00 -12.78 -2.12
N GLY A 250 17.95 -13.61 -1.08
CA GLY A 250 16.72 -13.94 -0.37
C GLY A 250 15.96 -15.13 -0.98
N ARG A 251 14.90 -15.54 -0.28
CA ARG A 251 14.17 -16.80 -0.56
C ARG A 251 12.77 -16.61 -1.14
N TYR A 252 12.30 -15.36 -1.24
CA TYR A 252 10.96 -15.03 -1.72
C TYR A 252 11.01 -14.45 -3.13
N ARG A 253 9.91 -14.61 -3.85
CA ARG A 253 9.68 -14.06 -5.18
C ARG A 253 8.19 -13.75 -5.32
N ILE A 254 7.84 -12.72 -6.07
CA ILE A 254 6.46 -12.39 -6.38
C ILE A 254 6.17 -12.63 -7.87
N GLY A 255 4.92 -12.96 -8.18
CA GLY A 255 4.34 -12.96 -9.52
C GLY A 255 2.96 -12.33 -9.45
N HIS A 256 2.36 -12.03 -10.60
CA HIS A 256 0.98 -11.54 -10.66
C HIS A 256 0.29 -12.04 -11.92
N SER A 257 -1.03 -11.95 -11.90
CA SER A 257 -1.94 -12.07 -13.03
C SER A 257 -3.16 -11.19 -12.73
N VAL A 258 -4.18 -11.22 -13.58
CA VAL A 258 -5.45 -10.50 -13.38
C VAL A 258 -6.59 -11.51 -13.36
N MET A 259 -7.48 -11.40 -12.37
CA MET A 259 -8.75 -12.12 -12.39
C MET A 259 -9.74 -11.35 -13.28
N GLU A 260 -10.21 -11.97 -14.37
CA GLU A 260 -11.14 -11.32 -15.31
C GLU A 260 -12.53 -11.09 -14.70
N ASN A 261 -12.88 -11.87 -13.67
CA ASN A 261 -14.11 -11.72 -12.89
C ASN A 261 -13.94 -12.31 -11.48
N ALA A 262 -14.93 -12.11 -10.61
CA ALA A 262 -14.86 -12.51 -9.20
C ALA A 262 -14.75 -14.03 -8.95
N LEU A 263 -14.98 -14.86 -9.97
CA LEU A 263 -14.93 -16.33 -9.89
C LEU A 263 -13.75 -16.93 -10.67
N ASP A 264 -12.89 -16.09 -11.26
CA ASP A 264 -11.79 -16.50 -12.11
C ASP A 264 -10.63 -17.11 -11.30
N GLN A 265 -10.78 -18.38 -10.93
CA GLN A 265 -9.76 -19.13 -10.20
C GLN A 265 -8.50 -19.35 -11.03
N ASP A 266 -8.62 -19.40 -12.35
CA ASP A 266 -7.48 -19.60 -13.24
C ASP A 266 -6.55 -18.37 -13.19
N GLY A 267 -7.10 -17.16 -13.04
CA GLY A 267 -6.30 -15.95 -12.77
C GLY A 267 -5.50 -15.97 -11.46
N ILE A 268 -5.82 -16.88 -10.51
CA ILE A 268 -5.06 -17.02 -9.25
C ILE A 268 -3.82 -17.92 -9.43
N TRP A 269 -3.88 -18.94 -10.30
CA TRP A 269 -2.85 -19.99 -10.44
C TRP A 269 -1.83 -19.68 -11.53
#